data_AF-A0A7S3MEI1-F1
#
_entry.id   AF-A0A7S3MEI1-F1
#
_cell.length_a   1.000
_cell.length_b   1.000
_cell.length_c   1.000
_cell.angle_alpha   90.00
_cell.angle_beta   90.00
_cell.angle_gamma   90.00
#
_symmetry.space_group_name_H-M   'P 1'
#
loop_
_entity.id
_entity.type
_entity.pdbx_description
1 polymer ?
#
loop_
_entity_poly.entity_id
_entity_poly.type
_entity_poly.pdbx_seq_one_letter_code
_entity_poly.pdbx_strand_id
1 'polypeptide(L)'
;TEFSEHDSDDDDEDDSTTETSNKMTRTERAYFSVVTNELMKILRDSTLPHYHITAAAVAIRVLRILGPQAVQAPAELRELFTGIMQRIYHQDTPSNTRESLLDHIITIISVVDRMIHENMDALVKLVKDFA
;
A
#
# COMPACT_ATOMS: atom_id res chain seq x y z
N THR A 1 -13.31 27.94 53.35
CA THR A 1 -13.20 27.81 51.90
C THR A 1 -11.97 28.58 51.50
N GLU A 2 -10.79 28.00 51.50
CA GLU A 2 -10.27 26.85 50.74
C GLU A 2 -9.26 27.38 49.71
N PHE A 3 -8.04 26.86 49.85
CA PHE A 3 -7.03 26.56 48.84
C PHE A 3 -6.24 27.68 48.14
N SER A 4 -5.00 27.28 47.90
CA SER A 4 -3.76 27.97 47.57
C SER A 4 -3.47 27.88 46.06
N GLU A 5 -2.30 28.38 45.70
CA GLU A 5 -1.46 28.06 44.51
C GLU A 5 -1.75 28.90 43.26
N HIS A 6 -0.83 29.78 42.84
CA HIS A 6 0.49 29.51 42.23
C HIS A 6 0.31 28.98 40.80
N ASP A 7 0.00 29.88 39.86
CA ASP A 7 0.24 29.61 38.44
C ASP A 7 1.65 30.12 38.12
N SER A 8 2.59 29.20 38.27
CA SER A 8 3.94 29.30 37.75
C SER A 8 3.92 29.19 36.23
N ASP A 9 4.82 29.94 35.62
CA ASP A 9 5.30 29.74 34.25
C ASP A 9 5.63 28.26 34.02
N ASP A 10 5.01 27.65 33.01
CA ASP A 10 5.57 26.50 32.31
C ASP A 10 5.57 26.84 30.82
N ASP A 11 6.72 27.37 30.40
CA ASP A 11 7.20 27.39 29.05
C ASP A 11 7.24 25.93 28.53
N ASP A 12 6.27 25.54 27.69
CA ASP A 12 6.40 24.34 26.87
C ASP A 12 7.41 24.60 25.73
N GLU A 13 8.69 24.71 26.10
CA GLU A 13 9.81 24.37 25.23
C GLU A 13 9.79 22.84 25.02
N ASP A 14 9.02 22.38 24.02
CA ASP A 14 9.18 21.04 23.47
C ASP A 14 10.44 20.99 22.58
N ASP A 15 11.61 21.06 23.22
CA ASP A 15 12.86 20.52 22.65
C ASP A 15 12.83 18.99 22.77
N SER A 16 12.18 18.37 21.78
CA SER A 16 12.30 16.96 21.47
C SER A 16 13.01 16.81 20.10
N THR A 17 14.24 17.30 20.03
CA THR A 17 15.19 16.90 18.97
C THR A 17 15.68 15.47 19.20
N THR A 18 14.88 14.44 18.88
CA THR A 18 15.38 13.07 18.57
C THR A 18 14.29 12.15 17.98
N GLU A 19 14.47 11.69 16.73
CA GLU A 19 13.74 10.60 16.04
C GLU A 19 12.24 10.78 15.65
N THR A 20 11.88 11.88 14.97
CA THR A 20 10.50 12.08 14.46
C THR A 20 10.17 11.43 13.11
N SER A 21 11.02 10.59 12.52
CA SER A 21 10.87 10.27 11.09
C SER A 21 10.82 8.77 10.79
N ASN A 22 9.69 8.13 11.04
CA ASN A 22 9.31 6.93 10.27
C ASN A 22 7.86 6.42 10.42
N LYS A 23 7.00 7.09 11.19
CA LYS A 23 5.64 6.63 11.42
C LYS A 23 4.67 7.28 10.46
N MET A 24 3.90 6.47 9.73
CA MET A 24 2.85 6.94 8.85
C MET A 24 1.78 7.68 9.67
N THR A 25 1.45 8.91 9.29
CA THR A 25 0.42 9.71 9.95
C THR A 25 -0.96 9.11 9.72
N ARG A 26 -1.92 9.46 10.59
CA ARG A 26 -3.32 9.02 10.44
C ARG A 26 -3.92 9.47 9.10
N THR A 27 -3.57 10.67 8.67
CA THR A 27 -4.04 11.25 7.41
C THR A 27 -3.46 10.53 6.21
N GLU A 28 -2.15 10.25 6.18
CA GLU A 28 -1.53 9.45 5.12
C GLU A 28 -2.15 8.06 5.01
N ARG A 29 -2.40 7.41 6.15
CA ARG A 29 -3.05 6.09 6.17
C ARG A 29 -4.46 6.15 5.58
N ALA A 30 -5.24 7.17 5.95
CA ALA A 30 -6.58 7.36 5.40
C ALA A 30 -6.53 7.59 3.88
N TYR A 31 -5.61 8.41 3.39
CA TYR A 31 -5.43 8.62 1.95
C TYR A 31 -4.99 7.35 1.24
N PHE A 32 -4.04 6.60 1.78
CA PHE A 32 -3.58 5.36 1.19
C PHE A 32 -4.70 4.33 1.10
N SER A 33 -5.53 4.23 2.14
CA SER A 33 -6.70 3.35 2.17
C SER A 33 -7.71 3.72 1.08
N VAL A 34 -8.12 5.00 1.02
CA VAL A 34 -9.08 5.47 0.00
C VAL A 34 -8.54 5.24 -1.40
N VAL A 35 -7.30 5.64 -1.67
CA VAL A 35 -6.69 5.50 -2.99
C VAL A 35 -6.58 4.04 -3.40
N THR A 36 -6.10 3.17 -2.51
CA THR A 36 -5.99 1.74 -2.81
C THR A 36 -7.34 1.13 -3.11
N ASN A 37 -8.36 1.41 -2.29
CA ASN A 37 -9.70 0.87 -2.48
C ASN A 37 -10.33 1.29 -3.81
N GLU A 38 -10.25 2.58 -4.17
CA GLU A 38 -10.81 3.06 -5.44
C GLU A 38 -10.06 2.49 -6.66
N LEU A 39 -8.73 2.39 -6.59
CA LEU A 39 -7.94 1.81 -7.67
C LEU A 39 -8.20 0.31 -7.82
N MET A 40 -8.39 -0.42 -6.72
CA MET A 40 -8.72 -1.85 -6.76
C MET A 40 -10.12 -2.11 -7.29
N LYS A 41 -11.09 -1.20 -7.08
CA LYS A 41 -12.39 -1.28 -7.75
C LYS A 41 -12.25 -1.21 -9.26
N ILE A 42 -11.49 -0.24 -9.79
CA ILE A 42 -11.21 -0.14 -11.23
C ILE A 42 -10.52 -1.41 -11.72
N LEU A 43 -9.53 -1.89 -10.97
CA LEU A 43 -8.78 -3.09 -11.33
C LEU A 43 -9.65 -4.36 -11.32
N ARG A 44 -10.75 -4.41 -10.56
CA ARG A 44 -11.70 -5.54 -10.54
C ARG A 44 -12.86 -5.40 -11.51
N ASP A 45 -13.10 -4.19 -12.02
CA ASP A 45 -14.17 -3.92 -12.98
C ASP A 45 -13.75 -4.33 -14.41
N SER A 46 -14.32 -5.43 -14.91
CA SER A 46 -14.05 -5.92 -16.27
C SER A 46 -14.67 -5.05 -17.38
N THR A 47 -15.51 -4.07 -17.05
CA THR A 47 -16.02 -3.07 -18.01
C THR A 47 -15.01 -1.95 -18.30
N LEU A 48 -13.91 -1.89 -17.53
CA LEU A 48 -12.87 -0.86 -17.63
C LEU A 48 -11.49 -1.39 -18.06
N PRO A 49 -11.37 -2.25 -19.10
CA PRO A 49 -10.10 -2.91 -19.45
C PRO A 49 -8.98 -1.93 -19.82
N HIS A 50 -9.34 -0.79 -20.41
CA HIS A 50 -8.39 0.26 -20.79
C HIS A 50 -7.72 0.95 -19.59
N TYR A 51 -8.30 0.83 -18.39
CA TYR A 51 -7.83 1.50 -17.19
C TYR A 51 -7.08 0.59 -16.22
N HIS A 52 -7.06 -0.73 -16.44
CA HIS A 52 -6.43 -1.68 -15.50
C HIS A 52 -4.95 -1.40 -15.27
N ILE A 53 -4.16 -1.24 -16.34
CA ILE A 53 -2.74 -0.92 -16.23
C ILE A 53 -2.52 0.44 -15.59
N THR A 54 -3.32 1.44 -15.98
CA THR A 54 -3.20 2.78 -15.40
C THR A 54 -3.49 2.75 -13.90
N ALA A 55 -4.56 2.08 -13.47
CA ALA A 55 -4.94 1.97 -12.06
C ALA A 55 -3.85 1.24 -11.25
N ALA A 56 -3.35 0.12 -11.75
CA ALA A 56 -2.26 -0.62 -11.11
C ALA A 56 -0.98 0.23 -11.03
N ALA A 57 -0.59 0.90 -12.12
CA ALA A 57 0.60 1.75 -12.15
C ALA A 57 0.50 2.92 -11.16
N VAL A 58 -0.67 3.54 -11.02
CA VAL A 58 -0.89 4.60 -10.02
C VAL A 58 -0.78 4.05 -8.60
N ALA A 59 -1.39 2.89 -8.31
CA ALA A 59 -1.31 2.26 -7.00
C ALA A 59 0.15 1.93 -6.63
N ILE A 60 0.93 1.43 -7.58
CA ILE A 60 2.36 1.15 -7.40
C ILE A 60 3.17 2.43 -7.19
N ARG A 61 2.85 3.53 -7.88
CA ARG A 61 3.51 4.83 -7.63
C ARG A 61 3.24 5.33 -6.22
N VAL A 62 2.00 5.21 -5.74
CA VAL A 62 1.63 5.58 -4.36
C VAL A 62 2.39 4.71 -3.37
N LEU A 63 2.45 3.39 -3.59
CA LEU A 63 3.25 2.48 -2.77
C LEU A 63 4.74 2.89 -2.74
N ARG A 64 5.32 3.25 -3.88
CA ARG A 64 6.71 3.71 -3.95
C ARG A 64 6.95 5.03 -3.21
N ILE A 65 5.97 5.94 -3.22
CA ILE A 65 6.04 7.21 -2.46
C ILE A 65 6.05 6.93 -0.96
N LEU A 66 5.19 6.03 -0.49
CA LEU A 66 5.16 5.61 0.92
C LEU A 66 6.39 4.79 1.31
N GLY A 67 6.96 4.05 0.35
CA GLY A 67 8.14 3.24 0.53
C GLY A 67 7.96 2.21 1.66
N PRO A 68 8.98 2.01 2.50
CA PRO A 68 8.92 1.06 3.61
C PRO A 68 7.79 1.35 4.61
N GLN A 69 7.31 2.59 4.72
CA GLN A 69 6.27 2.95 5.69
C GLN A 69 4.91 2.31 5.37
N ALA A 70 4.70 1.88 4.13
CA ALA A 70 3.49 1.18 3.71
C ALA A 70 3.24 -0.11 4.52
N VAL A 71 4.29 -0.73 5.11
CA VAL A 71 4.15 -1.88 6.04
C VAL A 71 3.23 -1.60 7.22
N GLN A 72 3.03 -0.33 7.58
CA GLN A 72 2.15 0.09 8.67
C GLN A 72 0.65 0.05 8.28
N ALA A 73 0.35 -0.27 7.02
CA ALA A 73 -0.98 -0.43 6.44
C ALA A 73 -1.10 -1.81 5.74
N PRO A 74 -1.02 -2.92 6.50
CA PRO A 74 -0.96 -4.27 5.93
C PRO A 74 -2.26 -4.68 5.21
N ALA A 75 -3.41 -4.13 5.59
CA ALA A 75 -4.68 -4.43 4.93
C ALA A 75 -4.71 -3.89 3.50
N GLU A 76 -4.26 -2.64 3.32
CA GLU A 76 -4.16 -1.96 2.02
C GLU A 76 -3.13 -2.65 1.13
N LEU A 77 -1.98 -3.05 1.68
CA LEU A 77 -0.98 -3.80 0.93
C LEU A 77 -1.50 -5.15 0.45
N ARG A 78 -2.21 -5.88 1.32
CA ARG A 78 -2.84 -7.16 0.97
C ARG A 78 -3.92 -6.98 -0.09
N GLU A 79 -4.72 -5.92 0.03
CA GLU A 79 -5.77 -5.57 -0.93
C GLU A 79 -5.18 -5.24 -2.31
N LEU A 80 -4.09 -4.47 -2.35
CA LEU A 80 -3.33 -4.17 -3.57
C LEU A 80 -2.78 -5.45 -4.23
N PHE A 81 -2.10 -6.29 -3.44
CA PHE A 81 -1.54 -7.55 -3.94
C PHE A 81 -2.62 -8.48 -4.49
N THR A 82 -3.70 -8.66 -3.73
CA THR A 82 -4.81 -9.54 -4.10
C THR A 82 -5.54 -9.01 -5.33
N GLY A 83 -5.77 -7.70 -5.44
CA GLY A 83 -6.41 -7.09 -6.60
C GLY A 83 -5.60 -7.28 -7.88
N ILE A 84 -4.28 -7.10 -7.83
CA ILE A 84 -3.38 -7.35 -8.96
C ILE A 84 -3.38 -8.84 -9.34
N MET A 85 -3.23 -9.73 -8.36
CA MET A 85 -3.28 -11.18 -8.58
C MET A 85 -4.60 -11.62 -9.23
N GLN A 86 -5.73 -11.15 -8.71
CA GLN A 86 -7.05 -11.43 -9.27
C GLN A 86 -7.14 -11.01 -10.74
N ARG A 87 -6.63 -9.83 -11.09
CA ARG A 87 -6.64 -9.38 -12.49
C ARG A 87 -5.70 -10.19 -13.38
N ILE A 88 -4.52 -10.58 -12.90
CA ILE A 88 -3.60 -11.45 -13.66
C ILE A 88 -4.29 -12.75 -14.08
N TYR A 89 -4.99 -13.39 -13.13
CA TYR A 89 -5.68 -14.66 -13.36
C TYR A 89 -7.05 -14.54 -14.04
N HIS A 90 -7.55 -13.32 -14.26
CA HIS A 90 -8.81 -13.14 -14.95
C HIS A 90 -8.69 -13.56 -16.42
N GLN A 91 -9.70 -14.29 -16.91
CA GLN A 91 -9.66 -14.95 -18.22
C GLN A 91 -9.53 -13.94 -19.36
N ASP A 92 -10.25 -12.82 -19.26
CA ASP A 92 -10.25 -11.76 -20.27
C ASP A 92 -9.05 -10.81 -20.21
N THR A 93 -8.09 -11.03 -19.30
CA THR A 93 -6.91 -10.17 -19.21
C THR A 93 -5.95 -10.43 -20.37
N PRO A 94 -5.64 -9.42 -21.21
CA PRO A 94 -4.69 -9.58 -22.31
C PRO A 94 -3.29 -9.97 -21.83
N SER A 95 -2.52 -10.73 -22.61
CA SER A 95 -1.17 -11.20 -22.22
C SER A 95 -0.22 -10.06 -21.84
N ASN A 96 -0.17 -9.00 -22.65
CA ASN A 96 0.64 -7.82 -22.37
C ASN A 96 0.24 -7.11 -21.06
N THR A 97 -1.05 -7.16 -20.72
CA THR A 97 -1.58 -6.63 -19.46
C THR A 97 -1.12 -7.51 -18.30
N ARG A 98 -1.18 -8.84 -18.43
CA ARG A 98 -0.68 -9.78 -17.42
C ARG A 98 0.81 -9.55 -17.14
N GLU A 99 1.63 -9.46 -18.18
CA GLU A 99 3.08 -9.19 -18.06
C GLU A 99 3.34 -7.89 -17.29
N SER A 100 2.66 -6.80 -17.66
CA SER A 100 2.80 -5.52 -16.96
C SER A 100 2.36 -5.60 -15.49
N LEU A 101 1.34 -6.40 -15.18
CA LEU A 101 0.88 -6.62 -13.81
C LEU A 101 1.85 -7.51 -13.01
N LEU A 102 2.52 -8.47 -13.64
CA LEU A 102 3.58 -9.27 -13.03
C LEU A 102 4.76 -8.38 -12.58
N ASP A 103 5.16 -7.41 -13.41
CA ASP A 103 6.19 -6.42 -13.04
C ASP A 103 5.78 -5.58 -11.81
N HIS A 104 4.48 -5.31 -11.68
CA HIS A 104 3.93 -4.62 -10.51
C HIS A 104 3.97 -5.51 -9.25
N ILE A 105 3.73 -6.81 -9.36
CA ILE A 105 3.93 -7.77 -8.25
C ILE A 105 5.39 -7.76 -7.78
N ILE A 106 6.35 -7.80 -8.71
CA ILE A 106 7.79 -7.72 -8.40
C ILE A 106 8.09 -6.42 -7.64
N THR A 107 7.49 -5.31 -8.04
CA THR A 107 7.65 -4.02 -7.35
C THR A 107 7.08 -4.04 -5.93
N ILE A 108 5.92 -4.66 -5.70
CA ILE A 108 5.34 -4.74 -4.35
C ILE A 108 6.27 -5.52 -3.43
N ILE A 109 6.79 -6.65 -3.92
CA ILE A 109 7.77 -7.49 -3.24
C ILE A 109 9.02 -6.68 -2.87
N SER A 110 9.57 -5.91 -3.81
CA SER A 110 10.80 -5.16 -3.59
C SER A 110 10.64 -4.00 -2.60
N VAL A 111 9.44 -3.41 -2.53
CA VAL A 111 9.15 -2.31 -1.58
C VAL A 111 8.79 -2.87 -0.20
N VAL A 112 8.18 -4.06 -0.15
CA VAL A 112 7.62 -4.62 1.08
C VAL A 112 8.10 -6.05 1.32
N ASP A 113 9.36 -6.19 1.72
CA ASP A 113 10.02 -7.47 1.98
C ASP A 113 9.25 -8.36 2.98
N ARG A 114 8.61 -7.74 3.99
CA ARG A 114 7.77 -8.44 4.98
C ARG A 114 6.53 -9.12 4.38
N MET A 115 5.99 -8.64 3.26
CA MET A 115 4.81 -9.24 2.64
C MET A 115 5.11 -10.56 1.91
N ILE A 116 6.38 -10.79 1.57
CA ILE A 116 6.79 -12.00 0.85
C ILE A 116 6.46 -13.24 1.67
N HIS A 117 6.72 -13.21 2.98
CA HIS A 117 6.45 -14.35 3.86
C HIS A 117 4.96 -14.71 3.94
N GLU A 118 4.07 -13.72 3.98
CA GLU A 118 2.62 -13.97 4.06
C GLU A 118 2.02 -14.44 2.73
N ASN A 119 2.65 -14.12 1.61
CA ASN A 119 2.11 -14.40 0.27
C ASN A 119 2.98 -15.39 -0.53
N MET A 120 3.93 -16.06 0.11
CA MET A 120 4.93 -16.91 -0.54
C MET A 120 4.29 -18.01 -1.40
N ASP A 121 3.26 -18.68 -0.88
CA ASP A 121 2.57 -19.74 -1.63
C ASP A 121 1.92 -19.21 -2.91
N ALA A 122 1.32 -18.02 -2.85
CA ALA A 122 0.71 -17.36 -4.00
C ALA A 122 1.78 -16.95 -5.02
N LEU A 123 2.95 -16.50 -4.57
CA LEU A 123 4.08 -16.15 -5.42
C LEU A 123 4.71 -17.38 -6.09
N VAL A 124 4.91 -18.47 -5.34
CA VAL A 124 5.42 -19.73 -5.89
C VAL A 124 4.46 -20.27 -6.94
N LYS A 125 3.15 -20.19 -6.70
CA LYS A 125 2.14 -20.55 -7.68
C LYS A 125 2.23 -19.65 -8.93
N LEU A 126 2.33 -18.33 -8.75
CA LEU A 126 2.47 -17.38 -9.84
C LEU A 126 3.68 -17.71 -10.73
N VAL A 127 4.83 -18.01 -10.13
CA VAL A 127 6.02 -18.42 -10.89
C VAL A 127 5.77 -19.72 -11.65
N LYS A 128 5.13 -20.73 -11.04
CA LYS A 128 4.83 -22.00 -11.73
C LYS A 128 3.87 -21.84 -12.90
N ASP A 129 2.91 -20.92 -12.79
CA ASP A 129 1.89 -20.72 -13.82
C ASP A 129 2.42 -19.92 -15.03
N PHE A 130 3.54 -19.20 -14.87
CA PHE A 130 4.11 -18.28 -15.88
C PHE A 130 5.58 -18.57 -16.24
N ALA A 131 6.19 -19.64 -15.73
CA ALA A 131 7.52 -20.14 -16.10
C ALA A 131 7.45 -21.20 -17.20
#